data_AF-M3A5M4-F1
#
_entry.id   AF-M3A5M4-F1
#
_cell.length_a   1.000
_cell.length_b   1.000
_cell.length_c   1.000
_cell.angle_alpha   90.00
_cell.angle_beta   90.00
_cell.angle_gamma   90.00
#
_symmetry.space_group_name_H-M   'P 1'
#
loop_
_entity.id
_entity.type
_entity.pdbx_description
1 polymer ?
#
loop_
_entity_poly.entity_id
_entity_poly.type
_entity_poly.pdbx_seq_one_letter_code
_entity_poly.pdbx_strand_id
1 'polypeptide(L)'
;MVGEPDDLPKHLELIQDVVDRHARNSFVLKGWSVTLVAAVFLLAVRGAQPPLAMIAGLLPAITFWGLDAFYLRQERMYRALYDAVRKAAPNSSDRFCLDARPYTSAAPSWWVTLFTPSIFAFHITLIAVVIGALAFFSVRTAHGV
;
A
#
# COMPACT_ATOMS: atom_id res chain seq x y z
N MET A 1 -10.24 4.68 -41.24
CA MET A 1 -9.29 3.77 -40.57
C MET A 1 -10.08 2.98 -39.54
N VAL A 2 -10.40 1.73 -39.86
CA VAL A 2 -11.11 0.81 -38.97
C VAL A 2 -10.04 0.15 -38.11
N GLY A 3 -10.12 0.33 -36.78
CA GLY A 3 -9.19 -0.30 -35.83
C GLY A 3 -9.16 -1.81 -36.00
N GLU A 4 -8.01 -2.41 -35.70
CA GLU A 4 -7.72 -3.83 -35.92
C GLU A 4 -8.72 -4.73 -35.15
N PRO A 5 -9.06 -5.94 -35.64
CA PRO A 5 -10.22 -6.69 -35.16
C PRO A 5 -10.13 -7.24 -33.72
N ASP A 6 -9.00 -7.11 -33.02
CA ASP A 6 -8.82 -7.73 -31.70
C ASP A 6 -7.88 -6.94 -30.77
N ASP A 7 -8.27 -5.69 -30.47
CA ASP A 7 -7.57 -4.81 -29.51
C ASP A 7 -7.93 -5.11 -28.04
N LEU A 8 -8.93 -5.96 -27.80
CA LEU A 8 -9.40 -6.32 -26.45
C LEU A 8 -8.30 -6.98 -25.61
N PRO A 9 -7.52 -7.96 -26.11
CA PRO A 9 -6.37 -8.50 -25.39
C PRO A 9 -5.39 -7.40 -24.95
N LYS A 10 -5.13 -6.41 -25.81
CA LYS A 10 -4.20 -5.33 -25.49
C LYS A 10 -4.77 -4.36 -24.44
N HIS A 11 -6.07 -4.04 -24.50
CA HIS A 11 -6.71 -3.21 -23.48
C HIS A 11 -6.69 -3.91 -22.11
N LEU A 12 -6.99 -5.22 -22.08
CA LEU A 12 -6.90 -6.03 -20.86
C LEU A 12 -5.47 -6.09 -20.31
N GLU A 13 -4.47 -6.28 -21.16
CA GLU A 13 -3.04 -6.24 -20.79
C GLU A 13 -2.68 -4.91 -20.12
N LEU A 14 -3.09 -3.78 -20.71
CA LEU A 14 -2.82 -2.45 -20.14
C LEU A 14 -3.48 -2.25 -18.77
N ILE A 15 -4.70 -2.76 -18.57
CA ILE A 15 -5.36 -2.71 -17.25
C ILE A 15 -4.61 -3.60 -16.24
N GLN A 16 -4.19 -4.80 -16.66
CA GLN A 16 -3.42 -5.72 -15.83
C GLN A 16 -2.07 -5.11 -15.41
N ASP A 17 -1.37 -4.41 -16.31
CA ASP A 17 -0.13 -3.69 -15.98
C ASP A 17 -0.34 -2.65 -14.86
N VAL A 18 -1.50 -2.01 -14.82
CA VAL A 18 -1.85 -1.08 -13.72
C VAL A 18 -2.11 -1.82 -12.41
N VAL A 19 -2.82 -2.96 -12.46
CA VAL A 19 -3.03 -3.85 -11.30
C VAL A 19 -1.68 -4.29 -10.73
N ASP A 20 -0.76 -4.76 -11.58
CA ASP A 20 0.57 -5.23 -11.17
C ASP A 20 1.42 -4.11 -10.59
N ARG A 21 1.32 -2.89 -11.13
CA ARG A 21 1.99 -1.71 -10.57
C ARG A 21 1.47 -1.38 -9.17
N HIS A 22 0.16 -1.47 -8.92
CA HIS A 22 -0.41 -1.24 -7.59
C HIS A 22 -0.01 -2.32 -6.59
N ALA A 23 -0.05 -3.60 -6.99
CA ALA A 23 0.41 -4.71 -6.15
C ALA A 23 1.91 -4.58 -5.82
N ARG A 24 2.75 -4.23 -6.80
CA ARG A 24 4.18 -3.99 -6.60
C ARG A 24 4.44 -2.83 -5.66
N ASN A 25 3.73 -1.70 -5.82
CA ASN A 25 3.90 -0.55 -4.93
C ASN A 25 3.48 -0.88 -3.49
N SER A 26 2.39 -1.63 -3.30
CA SER A 26 1.99 -2.16 -1.98
C SER A 26 3.09 -3.04 -1.37
N PHE A 27 3.67 -3.96 -2.14
CA PHE A 27 4.76 -4.82 -1.68
C PHE A 27 6.03 -4.03 -1.33
N VAL A 28 6.41 -3.07 -2.17
CA VAL A 28 7.58 -2.19 -1.93
C VAL A 28 7.44 -1.40 -0.63
N LEU A 29 6.24 -0.87 -0.33
CA LEU A 29 5.99 -0.20 0.95
C LEU A 29 6.20 -1.12 2.15
N LYS A 30 5.74 -2.36 2.07
CA LYS A 30 5.97 -3.37 3.13
C LYS A 30 7.46 -3.62 3.33
N GLY A 31 8.24 -3.68 2.25
CA GLY A 31 9.70 -3.74 2.30
C GLY A 31 10.32 -2.53 3.02
N TRP A 32 9.93 -1.32 2.65
CA TRP A 32 10.40 -0.09 3.29
C TRP A 32 10.02 0.01 4.77
N SER A 33 8.87 -0.54 5.17
CA SER A 33 8.49 -0.62 6.59
C SER A 33 9.46 -1.49 7.41
N VAL A 34 9.97 -2.58 6.85
CA VAL A 34 10.97 -3.42 7.53
C VAL A 34 12.30 -2.67 7.65
N THR A 35 12.72 -1.96 6.60
CA THR A 35 13.92 -1.10 6.64
C THR A 35 13.78 0.01 7.69
N LEU A 36 12.59 0.61 7.81
CA LEU A 36 12.28 1.61 8.82
C LEU A 36 12.48 1.06 10.24
N VAL A 37 12.04 -0.16 10.52
CA VAL A 37 12.29 -0.82 11.82
C VAL A 37 13.78 -0.90 12.12
N ALA A 38 14.58 -1.39 11.18
CA ALA A 38 16.03 -1.48 11.37
C ALA A 38 16.67 -0.11 11.65
N ALA A 39 16.22 0.93 10.95
CA ALA A 39 16.67 2.31 11.18
C ALA A 39 16.29 2.82 12.59
N VAL A 40 15.08 2.54 13.06
CA VAL A 40 14.63 2.89 14.42
C VAL A 40 15.47 2.16 15.47
N PHE A 41 15.75 0.87 15.28
CA PHE A 41 16.65 0.11 16.17
C PHE A 41 18.03 0.74 16.25
N LEU A 42 18.59 1.15 15.10
CA LEU A 42 19.88 1.83 15.05
C LEU A 42 19.86 3.17 15.80
N LEU A 43 18.81 3.98 15.62
CA LEU A 43 18.65 5.24 16.34
C LEU A 43 18.53 5.02 17.84
N ALA A 44 17.82 3.98 18.26
CA ALA A 44 17.67 3.63 19.66
C ALA A 44 19.00 3.19 20.30
N VAL A 45 19.80 2.36 19.60
CA VAL A 45 21.14 1.96 20.04
C VAL A 45 22.10 3.14 20.15
N ARG A 46 21.96 4.15 19.27
CA ARG A 46 22.79 5.36 19.29
C ARG A 46 22.36 6.41 20.31
N GLY A 47 21.36 6.12 21.15
CA GLY A 47 20.88 7.03 22.19
C GLY A 47 20.20 8.28 21.64
N ALA A 48 19.52 8.20 20.49
CA ALA A 48 18.71 9.29 19.99
C ALA A 48 17.64 9.72 21.01
N GLN A 49 17.30 11.01 21.05
CA GLN A 49 16.28 11.52 21.97
C GLN A 49 14.94 10.80 21.74
N PRO A 50 14.27 10.28 22.79
CA PRO A 50 13.07 9.46 22.61
C PRO A 50 11.95 10.09 21.77
N PRO A 51 11.61 11.39 21.91
CA PRO A 51 10.59 12.01 21.07
C PRO A 51 10.97 12.05 19.60
N LEU A 52 12.24 12.32 19.28
CA LEU A 52 12.74 12.36 17.91
C LEU A 52 12.69 10.95 17.28
N ALA A 53 13.13 9.93 18.02
CA ALA A 53 13.10 8.55 17.57
C ALA A 53 11.66 8.04 17.36
N MET A 54 10.72 8.42 18.22
CA MET A 54 9.29 8.12 18.05
C MET A 54 8.71 8.76 16.79
N ILE A 55 8.97 10.05 16.54
CA ILE A 55 8.49 10.74 15.35
C ILE A 55 9.09 10.10 14.09
N ALA A 56 10.41 9.84 14.09
CA ALA A 56 11.12 9.25 12.97
C ALA A 56 10.63 7.82 12.63
N GLY A 57 10.16 7.05 13.62
CA GLY A 57 9.62 5.71 13.42
C GLY A 57 8.12 5.69 13.08
N LEU A 58 7.30 6.40 13.84
CA LEU A 58 5.84 6.28 13.75
C LEU A 58 5.25 7.04 12.57
N LEU A 59 5.77 8.23 12.24
CA LEU A 59 5.22 9.03 11.15
C LEU A 59 5.34 8.29 9.81
N PRO A 60 6.51 7.78 9.39
CA PRO A 60 6.61 7.00 8.16
C PRO A 60 5.83 5.68 8.22
N ALA A 61 5.77 5.01 9.39
CA ALA A 61 4.99 3.77 9.54
C ALA A 61 3.49 3.98 9.27
N ILE A 62 2.91 5.06 9.82
CA ILE A 62 1.51 5.43 9.59
C ILE A 62 1.29 5.82 8.13
N THR A 63 2.22 6.57 7.53
CA THR A 63 2.15 6.92 6.10
C THR A 63 2.18 5.69 5.21
N PHE A 64 3.08 4.73 5.48
CA PHE A 64 3.18 3.48 4.71
C PHE A 64 1.93 2.63 4.85
N TRP A 65 1.33 2.56 6.04
CA TRP A 65 0.05 1.89 6.25
C TRP A 65 -1.07 2.51 5.41
N GLY A 66 -1.16 3.84 5.41
CA GLY A 66 -2.11 4.58 4.59
C GLY A 66 -1.96 4.34 3.09
N LEU A 67 -0.71 4.41 2.60
CA LEU A 67 -0.42 4.20 1.17
C LEU A 67 -0.64 2.75 0.73
N ASP A 68 -0.36 1.78 1.60
CA ASP A 68 -0.59 0.37 1.33
C ASP A 68 -2.09 0.09 1.15
N ALA A 69 -2.92 0.63 2.04
CA ALA A 69 -4.38 0.57 1.89
C ALA A 69 -4.88 1.31 0.63
N PHE A 70 -4.26 2.43 0.27
CA PHE A 70 -4.57 3.14 -0.96
C PHE A 70 -4.29 2.28 -2.21
N TYR A 71 -3.11 1.68 -2.31
CA TYR A 71 -2.76 0.85 -3.46
C TYR A 71 -3.63 -0.41 -3.57
N LEU A 72 -3.93 -1.07 -2.45
CA LEU A 72 -4.85 -2.21 -2.44
C LEU A 72 -6.26 -1.80 -2.90
N ARG A 73 -6.74 -0.62 -2.51
CA ARG A 73 -8.03 -0.11 -2.96
C ARG A 73 -8.02 0.18 -4.46
N GLN A 74 -6.98 0.82 -4.99
CA GLN A 74 -6.86 1.07 -6.43
C GLN A 74 -6.81 -0.24 -7.22
N GLU A 75 -6.00 -1.21 -6.77
CA GLU A 75 -5.92 -2.55 -7.38
C GLU A 75 -7.30 -3.20 -7.54
N ARG A 76 -8.15 -3.15 -6.50
CA ARG A 76 -9.52 -3.67 -6.54
C ARG A 76 -10.40 -2.94 -7.57
N MET A 77 -10.29 -1.61 -7.66
CA MET A 77 -11.02 -0.82 -8.65
C MET A 77 -10.59 -1.16 -10.08
N TYR A 78 -9.29 -1.35 -10.32
CA TYR A 78 -8.77 -1.75 -11.63
C TYR A 78 -9.12 -3.20 -12.00
N ARG A 79 -9.20 -4.11 -11.03
CA ARG A 79 -9.76 -5.46 -11.27
C ARG A 79 -11.23 -5.41 -11.68
N ALA A 80 -12.02 -4.53 -11.09
CA ALA A 80 -13.42 -4.34 -11.49
C ALA A 80 -13.54 -3.73 -12.89
N LEU A 81 -12.67 -2.76 -13.24
CA LEU A 81 -12.56 -2.24 -14.60
C LEU A 81 -12.18 -3.36 -15.60
N TYR A 82 -11.20 -4.20 -15.27
CA TYR A 82 -10.80 -5.34 -16.09
C TYR A 82 -11.98 -6.27 -16.37
N ASP A 83 -12.73 -6.63 -15.33
CA ASP A 83 -13.89 -7.52 -15.45
C ASP A 83 -15.02 -6.90 -16.29
N ALA A 84 -15.19 -5.59 -16.24
CA ALA A 84 -16.17 -4.89 -17.05
C ALA A 84 -15.76 -4.84 -18.53
N VAL A 85 -14.50 -4.50 -18.82
CA VAL A 85 -13.96 -4.46 -20.19
C VAL A 85 -13.99 -5.84 -20.84
N ARG A 86 -13.64 -6.90 -20.11
CA ARG A 86 -13.69 -8.29 -20.60
C ARG A 86 -15.09 -8.72 -21.05
N LYS A 87 -16.14 -8.15 -20.46
CA LYS A 87 -17.55 -8.49 -20.75
C LYS A 87 -18.21 -7.53 -21.73
N ALA A 88 -17.52 -6.46 -22.13
CA ALA A 88 -18.08 -5.43 -22.99
C ALA A 88 -18.19 -5.89 -24.46
N ALA A 89 -19.11 -5.26 -25.21
CA ALA A 89 -19.24 -5.51 -26.64
C ALA A 89 -17.98 -5.00 -27.42
N PRO A 90 -17.59 -5.64 -28.53
CA PRO A 90 -16.35 -5.34 -29.27
C PRO A 90 -16.17 -3.89 -29.77
N ASN A 91 -17.25 -3.09 -29.79
CA ASN A 91 -17.27 -1.73 -30.34
C ASN A 91 -17.73 -0.67 -29.33
N SER A 92 -17.34 -0.79 -28.05
CA SER A 92 -17.62 0.28 -27.08
C SER A 92 -16.85 1.57 -27.42
N SER A 93 -17.45 2.73 -27.13
CA SER A 93 -16.81 4.04 -27.29
C SER A 93 -15.65 4.27 -26.31
N ASP A 94 -15.55 3.44 -25.27
CA ASP A 94 -14.56 3.55 -24.18
C ASP A 94 -13.31 2.67 -24.40
N ARG A 95 -13.01 2.32 -25.66
CA ARG A 95 -11.79 1.57 -26.01
C ARG A 95 -10.55 2.25 -25.44
N PHE A 96 -9.68 1.46 -24.80
CA PHE A 96 -8.44 1.92 -24.15
C PHE A 96 -8.62 2.93 -23.01
N CYS A 97 -9.84 3.14 -22.52
CA CYS A 97 -10.04 3.91 -21.30
C CYS A 97 -9.47 3.14 -20.09
N LEU A 98 -8.57 3.77 -19.34
CA LEU A 98 -7.98 3.24 -18.11
C LEU A 98 -8.53 3.93 -16.86
N ASP A 99 -9.75 4.49 -16.94
CA ASP A 99 -10.37 5.18 -15.83
C ASP A 99 -11.14 4.22 -14.90
N ALA A 100 -10.56 3.93 -13.73
CA ALA A 100 -11.19 3.08 -12.73
C ALA A 100 -12.15 3.85 -11.78
N ARG A 101 -12.29 5.18 -11.90
CA ARG A 101 -13.16 6.00 -11.00
C ARG A 101 -14.64 5.54 -10.98
N PRO A 102 -15.25 5.09 -12.09
CA PRO A 102 -16.62 4.57 -12.05
C PRO A 102 -16.79 3.34 -11.15
N TYR A 103 -15.71 2.61 -10.87
CA TYR A 103 -15.70 1.36 -10.09
C TYR A 103 -15.38 1.57 -8.60
N THR A 104 -15.58 2.78 -8.08
CA THR A 104 -15.32 3.10 -6.66
C THR A 104 -16.15 2.27 -5.67
N SER A 105 -17.34 1.83 -6.08
CA SER A 105 -18.23 0.97 -5.29
C SER A 105 -17.79 -0.50 -5.26
N ALA A 106 -16.95 -0.93 -6.20
CA ALA A 106 -16.43 -2.30 -6.26
C ALA A 106 -15.30 -2.55 -5.25
N ALA A 107 -14.79 -1.49 -4.60
CA ALA A 107 -13.80 -1.59 -3.56
C ALA A 107 -14.33 -0.95 -2.26
N PRO A 108 -14.01 -1.52 -1.08
CA PRO A 108 -14.29 -0.86 0.19
C PRO A 108 -13.68 0.54 0.24
N SER A 109 -14.20 1.39 1.13
CA SER A 109 -13.58 2.70 1.36
C SER A 109 -12.12 2.54 1.83
N TRP A 110 -11.33 3.59 1.66
CA TRP A 110 -9.94 3.57 2.11
C TRP A 110 -9.82 3.29 3.62
N TRP A 111 -10.73 3.86 4.42
CA TRP A 111 -10.83 3.61 5.85
C TRP A 111 -11.10 2.14 6.17
N VAL A 112 -12.05 1.50 5.47
CA VAL A 112 -12.30 0.06 5.67
C VAL A 112 -11.09 -0.78 5.24
N THR A 113 -10.40 -0.35 4.18
CA THR A 113 -9.24 -1.07 3.64
C THR A 113 -8.06 -1.07 4.61
N LEU A 114 -7.84 0.02 5.35
CA LEU A 114 -6.82 0.11 6.42
C LEU A 114 -6.94 -1.02 7.46
N PHE A 115 -8.17 -1.42 7.78
CA PHE A 115 -8.48 -2.41 8.81
C PHE A 115 -8.76 -3.81 8.25
N THR A 116 -8.48 -4.05 6.97
CA THR A 116 -8.55 -5.42 6.43
C THR A 116 -7.46 -6.30 7.05
N PRO A 117 -7.72 -7.60 7.31
CA PRO A 117 -6.81 -8.45 8.09
C PRO A 117 -5.36 -8.44 7.61
N SER A 118 -5.12 -8.48 6.30
CA SER A 118 -3.77 -8.51 5.72
C SER A 118 -3.00 -7.20 5.90
N ILE A 119 -3.68 -6.05 5.79
CA ILE A 119 -3.08 -4.73 5.96
C ILE A 119 -2.89 -4.44 7.45
N PHE A 120 -3.95 -4.64 8.24
CA PHE A 120 -3.95 -4.38 9.68
C PHE A 120 -2.89 -5.20 10.40
N ALA A 121 -2.88 -6.53 10.22
CA ALA A 121 -1.95 -7.41 10.94
C ALA A 121 -0.48 -7.08 10.66
N PHE A 122 -0.15 -6.72 9.42
CA PHE A 122 1.22 -6.35 9.05
C PHE A 122 1.66 -5.04 9.72
N HIS A 123 0.89 -3.96 9.54
CA HIS A 123 1.29 -2.64 10.04
C HIS A 123 1.17 -2.51 11.55
N ILE A 124 0.20 -3.18 12.20
CA ILE A 124 0.12 -3.17 13.66
C ILE A 124 1.29 -3.90 14.31
N THR A 125 1.73 -5.02 13.72
CA THR A 125 2.91 -5.76 14.19
C THR A 125 4.16 -4.88 14.07
N LEU A 126 4.33 -4.19 12.95
CA LEU A 126 5.43 -3.23 12.75
C LEU A 126 5.45 -2.10 13.79
N ILE A 127 4.30 -1.46 14.00
CA ILE A 127 4.17 -0.37 14.98
C ILE A 127 4.44 -0.88 16.40
N ALA A 128 3.95 -2.06 16.75
CA ALA A 128 4.21 -2.67 18.06
C ALA A 128 5.71 -2.95 18.27
N VAL A 129 6.41 -3.44 17.24
CA VAL A 129 7.87 -3.65 17.30
C VAL A 129 8.62 -2.33 17.48
N VAL A 130 8.24 -1.27 16.75
CA VAL A 130 8.83 0.07 16.89
C VAL A 130 8.65 0.61 18.30
N ILE A 131 7.41 0.56 18.83
CA ILE A 131 7.10 1.04 20.18
C ILE A 131 7.86 0.21 21.23
N GLY A 132 7.84 -1.12 21.11
CA GLY A 132 8.54 -2.02 22.03
C GLY A 132 10.04 -1.77 22.08
N ALA A 133 10.68 -1.58 20.92
CA ALA A 133 12.09 -1.23 20.83
C ALA A 133 12.36 0.10 21.57
N LEU A 134 11.64 1.16 21.23
CA LEU A 134 11.86 2.49 21.81
C LEU A 134 11.60 2.51 23.32
N ALA A 135 10.57 1.82 23.80
CA ALA A 135 10.26 1.70 25.22
C ALA A 135 11.39 0.98 25.99
N PHE A 136 11.88 -0.15 25.46
CA PHE A 136 12.98 -0.89 26.04
C PHE A 136 14.25 -0.04 26.18
N PHE A 137 14.62 0.69 25.13
CA PHE A 137 15.81 1.56 25.17
C PHE A 137 15.62 2.78 26.09
N SER A 138 14.44 3.38 26.11
CA SER A 138 14.14 4.52 27.00
C SER A 138 14.26 4.13 28.48
N VAL A 139 13.75 2.94 28.85
CA VAL A 139 13.89 2.39 30.21
C VAL A 139 15.35 2.15 30.57
N ARG A 140 16.15 1.57 29.66
CA ARG A 140 17.59 1.37 29.90
C ARG A 140 18.34 2.69 30.12
N THR A 141 18.08 3.70 29.28
CA THR A 141 18.70 5.01 29.47
C THR A 141 18.30 5.68 30.79
N ALA A 142 17.08 5.44 31.29
CA ALA A 142 16.62 5.99 32.57
C ALA A 142 17.23 5.30 33.79
N HIS A 143 17.61 4.02 33.69
CA HIS A 143 18.17 3.23 34.79
C HIS A 143 19.71 3.18 34.82
N GLY A 144 20.41 3.88 33.92
CA GLY A 144 21.85 4.11 34.03
C GLY A 144 22.72 2.86 33.96
N VAL A 145 22.35 1.89 33.10
CA VAL A 145 23.17 0.71 32.78
C VAL A 145 23.64 0.78 31.33
#